data_AF-A0A949Y6S2-F1
#
_entry.id   AF-A0A949Y6S2-F1
#
_cell.length_a   1.000
_cell.length_b   1.000
_cell.length_c   1.000
_cell.angle_alpha   90.00
_cell.angle_beta   90.00
_cell.angle_gamma   90.00
#
_symmetry.space_group_name_H-M   'P 1'
#
loop_
_entity.id
_entity.type
_entity.pdbx_description
1 polymer ?
#
loop_
_entity_poly.entity_id
_entity_poly.type
_entity_poly.pdbx_seq_one_letter_code
_entity_poly.pdbx_strand_id
1 'polypeptide(L)' 'MKNERERANAWSYLAIGAAIEVHRIEGPGLAESIYSKCFQRECDLRSIPIQRELLVPVEYKG' A
#
# COMPACT_ATOMS: atom_id res chain seq x y z
N MET A 1 -10.98 4.66 -21.73
CA MET A 1 -9.91 3.64 -21.91
C MET A 1 -8.47 4.16 -21.71
N LYS A 2 -8.06 5.35 -22.17
CA LYS A 2 -6.71 5.92 -21.83
C LYS A 2 -6.58 6.36 -20.36
N ASN A 3 -7.59 7.07 -19.86
CA ASN A 3 -7.60 7.71 -18.53
C ASN A 3 -7.47 6.72 -17.35
N GLU A 4 -8.03 5.51 -17.46
CA GLU A 4 -8.00 4.54 -16.35
C GLU A 4 -6.61 3.94 -16.12
N ARG A 5 -5.88 3.61 -17.20
CA ARG A 5 -4.50 3.10 -17.10
C ARG A 5 -3.55 4.17 -16.59
N GLU A 6 -3.73 5.40 -17.05
CA GLU A 6 -2.95 6.55 -16.58
C GLU A 6 -3.17 6.80 -15.08
N ARG A 7 -4.43 6.74 -14.63
CA ARG A 7 -4.76 6.83 -13.22
C ARG A 7 -4.18 5.67 -12.39
N ALA A 8 -4.26 4.45 -12.89
CA ALA A 8 -3.67 3.29 -12.22
C ALA A 8 -2.14 3.43 -12.09
N ASN A 9 -1.46 3.86 -13.15
CA ASN A 9 -0.02 4.12 -13.12
C ASN A 9 0.34 5.21 -12.11
N ALA A 10 -0.44 6.28 -12.03
CA ALA A 10 -0.22 7.34 -11.03
C ALA A 10 -0.34 6.80 -9.60
N TRP A 11 -1.36 5.97 -9.31
CA TRP A 11 -1.49 5.33 -8.00
C TRP A 11 -0.37 4.34 -7.69
N SER A 12 0.01 3.51 -8.66
CA SER A 12 1.12 2.56 -8.50
C SER A 12 2.43 3.29 -8.19
N TYR A 13 2.71 4.40 -8.86
CA TYR A 13 3.90 5.21 -8.60
C TYR A 13 3.94 5.71 -7.15
N LEU A 14 2.82 6.23 -6.64
CA LEU A 14 2.69 6.71 -5.26
C LEU A 14 2.85 5.56 -4.24
N ALA A 15 2.17 4.43 -4.46
CA ALA A 15 2.21 3.28 -3.57
C ALA A 15 3.60 2.63 -3.52
N ILE A 16 4.25 2.44 -4.66
CA ILE A 16 5.61 1.89 -4.74
C ILE A 16 6.60 2.84 -4.04
N GLY A 17 6.48 4.14 -4.26
CA GLY A 17 7.33 5.13 -3.60
C GLY A 17 7.21 5.10 -2.07
N ALA A 18 6.00 4.95 -1.53
CA ALA A 18 5.79 4.80 -0.09
C ALA A 18 6.40 3.49 0.44
N ALA A 19 6.25 2.37 -0.28
CA ALA A 19 6.81 1.08 0.10
C ALA A 19 8.35 1.10 0.12
N ILE A 20 8.98 1.76 -0.86
CA ILE A 20 10.43 1.95 -0.93
C ILE A 20 10.93 2.72 0.29
N GLU A 21 10.22 3.78 0.70
CA GLU A 21 10.64 4.58 1.86
C GLU A 21 10.59 3.77 3.15
N VAL A 22 9.50 3.03 3.38
CA VAL A 22 9.40 2.10 4.53
C VAL A 22 10.56 1.11 4.52
N HIS A 23 10.84 0.49 3.38
CA HIS A 23 11.92 -0.47 3.26
C HIS A 23 13.32 0.15 3.45
N ARG A 24 13.50 1.41 3.03
CA ARG A 24 14.76 2.14 3.20
C ARG A 24 15.06 2.44 4.67
N ILE A 25 14.04 2.72 5.47
CA ILE A 25 14.19 3.06 6.89
C ILE A 25 14.27 1.81 7.77
N GLU A 26 13.35 0.86 7.58
CA GLU A 26 13.21 -0.30 8.47
C GLU A 26 13.96 -1.55 7.99
N GLY A 27 14.31 -1.62 6.71
CA GLY A 27 14.92 -2.80 6.10
C GLY A 27 13.93 -3.96 5.82
N PRO A 28 14.45 -5.10 5.33
CA PRO A 28 13.66 -6.30 5.07
C PRO A 28 13.23 -7.03 6.35
N GLY A 29 12.21 -7.89 6.24
CA GLY A 29 11.90 -8.90 7.27
C GLY A 29 10.88 -8.50 8.34
N LEU A 30 10.21 -7.36 8.16
CA LEU A 30 9.11 -6.96 9.05
C LEU A 30 7.95 -7.96 8.99
N ALA A 31 7.36 -8.23 10.16
CA ALA A 31 6.06 -8.89 10.21
C ALA A 31 5.02 -8.03 9.49
N GLU A 32 4.05 -8.67 8.82
CA GLU A 32 3.03 -7.98 8.02
C GLU A 32 2.30 -6.90 8.82
N SER A 33 1.93 -7.18 10.07
CA SER A 33 1.23 -6.23 10.94
C SER A 33 2.04 -4.97 11.26
N ILE A 34 3.36 -5.07 11.29
CA ILE A 34 4.28 -3.94 11.51
C ILE A 34 4.48 -3.20 10.19
N TYR A 35 4.82 -3.92 9.11
CA TYR A 35 5.01 -3.32 7.78
C TYR A 35 3.78 -2.52 7.35
N SER A 36 2.59 -3.10 7.53
CA SER A 36 1.34 -2.46 7.16
C SER A 36 1.14 -1.15 7.92
N LYS A 37 1.45 -1.09 9.23
CA LYS A 37 1.39 0.14 10.04
C LYS A 37 2.38 1.20 9.55
N CYS A 38 3.62 0.82 9.27
CA CYS A 38 4.62 1.73 8.71
C CYS A 38 4.19 2.27 7.34
N PHE A 39 3.66 1.40 6.47
CA PHE A 39 3.16 1.78 5.16
C PHE A 39 1.97 2.76 5.25
N GLN A 40 1.04 2.52 6.16
CA GLN A 40 -0.05 3.47 6.41
C GLN A 40 0.48 4.82 6.87
N ARG A 41 1.43 4.81 7.82
CA ARG A 41 2.03 6.06 8.30
C ARG A 41 2.71 6.82 7.15
N GLU A 42 3.40 6.13 6.25
CA GLU A 42 4.02 6.76 5.08
C GLU A 42 2.98 7.30 4.09
N CYS A 43 1.88 6.58 3.86
CA CYS A 43 0.76 7.08 3.07
C CYS A 43 0.14 8.34 3.68
N ASP A 44 -0.06 8.37 5.00
CA ASP A 44 -0.58 9.55 5.71
C ASP A 44 0.36 10.76 5.55
N LEU A 45 1.68 10.56 5.72
CA LEU A 45 2.69 11.60 5.53
C LEU A 45 2.70 12.15 4.09
N ARG A 46 2.42 11.30 3.11
CA ARG A 46 2.33 11.66 1.69
C ARG A 46 0.94 12.12 1.25
N SER A 47 -0.03 12.17 2.17
CA SER A 47 -1.44 12.48 1.86
C SER A 47 -2.03 11.56 0.78
N ILE A 48 -1.62 10.29 0.75
CA ILE A 48 -2.15 9.27 -0.15
C ILE A 48 -3.39 8.66 0.50
N PRO A 49 -4.59 8.81 -0.07
CA PRO A 49 -5.80 8.24 0.49
C PRO A 49 -5.78 6.72 0.36
N ILE A 50 -5.75 6.01 1.48
CA ILE A 50 -5.82 4.55 1.52
C ILE A 50 -6.90 4.08 2.49
N GLN A 51 -7.41 2.87 2.24
CA GLN A 51 -8.20 2.11 3.19
C GLN A 51 -7.50 0.78 3.42
N ARG A 52 -7.50 0.31 4.66
CA ARG A 52 -6.86 -0.92 5.08
C ARG A 52 -7.87 -1.84 5.72
N GLU A 53 -7.53 -3.13 5.74
CA GLU A 53 -8.32 -4.16 6.44
C GLU A 53 -9.80 -4.14 6.00
N LEU A 54 -10.01 -3.86 4.70
CA LEU A 54 -11.32 -3.97 4.10
C LEU A 54 -11.81 -5.41 4.24
N LEU A 55 -13.08 -5.56 4.63
CA LEU A 55 -13.74 -6.86 4.65
C LEU A 55 -13.85 -7.37 3.22
N VAL A 56 -13.01 -8.34 2.88
CA VAL A 56 -13.07 -9.05 1.60
C VAL A 56 -13.71 -10.41 1.87
N PRO A 57 -14.77 -10.79 1.15
CA PRO A 57 -15.35 -12.12 1.29
C PRO A 57 -14.29 -13.16 0.91
N VAL A 58 -14.05 -14.11 1.82
CA VAL A 58 -13.14 -15.23 1.58
C VAL A 58 -13.98 -16.50 1.57
N GLU A 59 -13.95 -17.20 0.44
CA GLU A 59 -14.42 -18.57 0.35
C GLU A 59 -13.28 -19.49 0.79
N TYR A 60 -13.49 -20.19 1.90
CA TYR A 60 -12.51 -21.14 2.42
C TYR A 60 -13.08 -22.55 2.29
N LYS A 61 -12.57 -23.29 1.30
CA LYS A 61 -12.92 -24.68 0.93
C LYS A 61 -14.25 -24.89 0.19
N GLY A 62 -14.73 -23.92 -0.57
CA GLY A 62 -16.01 -24.05 -1.29
C GLY A 62 -17.19 -23.55 -0.48
#